data_AF-A0A1F6QN15-F1
#
_entry.id   AF-A0A1F6QN15-F1
#
_cell.length_a   1.000
_cell.length_b   1.000
_cell.length_c   1.000
_cell.angle_alpha   90.00
_cell.angle_beta   90.00
_cell.angle_gamma   90.00
#
_symmetry.space_group_name_H-M   'P 1'
#
loop_
_entity.id
_entity.type
_entity.pdbx_description
1 polymer ?
#
loop_
_entity_poly.entity_id
_entity_poly.type
_entity_poly.pdbx_seq_one_letter_code
_entity_poly.pdbx_strand_id
1 'polypeptide(L)'
;MIMEFLEAYQRKLGEIYEHEKLFCLSDYNDKSVEIDGMNPLHFLSTKTGHLRQKLNKNNIIDILTDEIIVSTSRNIKFALGNVYLFKEFGLNDFSREKIEDVTGEYIPNYAEKFGEMRYMLYVSICFEKLYNFWDRIGDLLHLCFELDIPENKVYFPVVIDKLSKVTSQSNNFHILKNILYMDYKGYLNSHRKKIVHYHQLDTYYRYEWRRHMQDQKYMDKLQQEKESFPEDLKRQMHLTKEGVKAAGNLIEEIKIAPITEATK
;
A
#
# COMPACT_ATOMS: atom_id res chain seq x y z
N MET A 1 28.77 13.60 -13.65
CA MET A 1 27.84 12.81 -14.47
C MET A 1 26.89 11.92 -13.66
N ILE A 2 27.34 10.86 -12.95
CA ILE A 2 26.41 9.99 -12.18
C ILE A 2 25.75 10.76 -11.02
N MET A 3 26.50 11.55 -10.27
CA MET A 3 25.97 12.33 -9.15
C MET A 3 24.95 13.39 -9.63
N GLU A 4 25.26 14.09 -10.71
CA GLU A 4 24.36 15.09 -11.33
C GLU A 4 23.04 14.46 -11.80
N PHE A 5 23.09 13.24 -12.36
CA PHE A 5 21.88 12.50 -12.73
C PHE A 5 21.04 12.14 -11.50
N LEU A 6 21.65 11.61 -10.44
CA LEU A 6 20.95 11.25 -9.21
C LEU A 6 20.32 12.46 -8.53
N GLU A 7 21.03 13.59 -8.49
CA GLU A 7 20.51 14.86 -7.94
C GLU A 7 19.35 15.40 -8.77
N ALA A 8 19.44 15.35 -10.11
CA ALA A 8 18.34 15.76 -10.98
C ALA A 8 17.10 14.86 -10.81
N TYR A 9 17.31 13.55 -10.75
CA TYR A 9 16.24 12.58 -10.49
C TYR A 9 15.57 12.81 -9.12
N GLN A 10 16.36 12.99 -8.07
CA GLN A 10 15.86 13.27 -6.73
C GLN A 10 15.09 14.59 -6.67
N ARG A 11 15.56 15.63 -7.36
CA ARG A 11 14.88 16.92 -7.46
C ARG A 11 13.52 16.77 -8.14
N LYS A 12 13.47 16.05 -9.27
CA LYS A 12 12.22 15.80 -9.99
C LYS A 12 11.23 14.98 -9.17
N LEU A 13 11.69 13.98 -8.42
CA LEU A 13 10.82 13.27 -7.46
C LEU A 13 10.32 14.21 -6.35
N GLY A 14 11.17 15.11 -5.84
CA GLY A 14 10.76 16.14 -4.89
C GLY A 14 9.64 17.03 -5.43
N GLU A 15 9.78 17.52 -6.66
CA GLU A 15 8.75 18.30 -7.35
C GLU A 15 7.42 17.53 -7.47
N ILE A 16 7.49 16.25 -7.83
CA ILE A 16 6.32 15.37 -7.90
C ILE A 16 5.69 15.20 -6.50
N TYR A 17 6.50 14.99 -5.46
CA TYR A 17 5.97 14.83 -4.09
C TYR A 17 5.20 16.06 -3.63
N GLU A 18 5.69 17.25 -3.92
CA GLU A 18 5.00 18.50 -3.57
C GLU A 18 3.74 18.71 -4.42
N HIS A 19 3.85 18.56 -5.75
CA HIS A 19 2.73 18.75 -6.68
C HIS A 19 1.58 17.79 -6.39
N GLU A 20 1.91 16.51 -6.24
CA GLU A 20 0.96 15.44 -5.99
C GLU A 20 0.64 15.27 -4.50
N LYS A 21 1.22 16.06 -3.59
CA LYS A 21 0.99 15.95 -2.14
C LYS A 21 1.28 14.54 -1.59
N LEU A 22 2.38 13.94 -2.05
CA LEU A 22 2.79 12.60 -1.64
C LEU A 22 3.58 12.66 -0.34
N PHE A 23 2.86 12.78 0.77
CA PHE A 23 3.43 12.77 2.11
C PHE A 23 3.19 11.43 2.79
N CYS A 24 4.26 10.81 3.28
CA CYS A 24 4.27 9.54 3.99
C CYS A 24 4.50 9.74 5.49
N LEU A 25 4.31 8.68 6.27
CA LEU A 25 4.32 8.75 7.73
C LEU A 25 5.66 9.22 8.33
N SER A 26 6.77 9.11 7.58
CA SER A 26 8.08 9.60 8.03
C SER A 26 8.41 11.03 7.61
N ASP A 27 7.52 11.73 6.88
CA ASP A 27 7.71 13.14 6.50
C ASP A 27 7.36 14.07 7.66
N TYR A 28 8.12 13.99 8.77
CA TYR A 28 7.78 14.64 10.05
C TYR A 28 7.66 16.17 10.01
N ASN A 29 8.16 16.82 8.96
CA ASN A 29 8.03 18.26 8.77
C ASN A 29 6.66 18.67 8.21
N ASP A 30 5.87 17.71 7.72
CA ASP A 30 4.55 17.96 7.15
C ASP A 30 3.44 17.71 8.18
N LYS A 31 2.66 18.74 8.51
CA LYS A 31 1.57 18.63 9.50
C LYS A 31 0.44 17.72 9.03
N SER A 32 0.28 17.51 7.72
CA SER A 32 -0.76 16.63 7.18
C SER A 32 -0.55 15.17 7.55
N VAL A 33 0.66 14.76 7.94
CA VAL A 33 0.94 13.39 8.38
C VAL A 33 0.80 13.19 9.89
N GLU A 34 0.68 14.28 10.68
CA GLU A 34 0.50 14.19 12.13
C GLU A 34 -0.77 13.42 12.51
N ILE A 35 -0.65 12.60 13.56
CA ILE A 35 -1.75 11.84 14.15
C ILE A 35 -1.97 12.41 15.55
N ASP A 36 -3.14 13.00 15.76
CA ASP A 36 -3.54 13.62 17.04
C ASP A 36 -2.50 14.64 17.57
N GLY A 37 -1.94 15.45 16.66
CA GLY A 37 -0.96 16.49 16.96
C GLY A 37 0.46 15.98 17.25
N MET A 38 0.72 14.69 16.98
CA MET A 38 2.03 14.05 17.15
C MET A 38 2.56 13.57 15.81
N ASN A 39 3.89 13.55 15.65
CA ASN A 39 4.47 12.78 14.55
C ASN A 39 4.12 11.29 14.70
N PRO A 40 3.94 10.54 13.59
CA PRO A 40 3.45 9.15 13.66
C PRO A 40 4.30 8.20 14.51
N LEU A 41 5.62 8.37 14.50
CA LEU A 41 6.54 7.55 15.31
C LEU A 41 6.30 7.76 16.81
N HIS A 42 6.18 9.02 17.24
CA HIS A 42 5.89 9.38 18.62
C HIS A 42 4.50 8.93 19.05
N PHE A 43 3.50 9.10 18.18
CA PHE A 43 2.14 8.61 18.40
C PHE A 43 2.16 7.10 18.72
N LEU A 44 2.71 6.28 17.81
CA LEU A 44 2.67 4.83 17.96
C LEU A 44 3.55 4.35 19.14
N SER A 45 4.66 5.02 19.38
CA SER A 45 5.51 4.77 20.56
C SER A 45 4.78 5.03 21.88
N THR A 46 3.98 6.09 21.94
CA THR A 46 3.17 6.40 23.12
C THR A 46 2.09 5.35 23.35
N LYS A 47 1.38 4.95 22.28
CA LYS A 47 0.31 3.94 22.36
C LYS A 47 0.83 2.57 22.79
N THR A 48 2.01 2.17 22.34
CA THR A 48 2.64 0.88 22.68
C THR A 48 3.46 0.93 23.97
N GLY A 49 3.74 2.11 24.53
CA GLY A 49 4.72 2.29 25.61
C GLY A 49 4.45 1.44 26.86
N HIS A 50 3.19 1.26 27.23
CA HIS A 50 2.80 0.44 28.39
C HIS A 50 3.06 -1.06 28.21
N LEU A 51 3.10 -1.55 26.96
CA LEU A 51 3.39 -2.94 26.63
C LEU A 51 4.89 -3.21 26.47
N ARG A 52 5.70 -2.16 26.27
CA ARG A 52 7.14 -2.33 25.98
C ARG A 52 7.87 -3.08 27.08
N GLN A 53 7.55 -2.82 28.34
CA GLN A 53 8.20 -3.51 29.47
C GLN A 53 7.94 -5.03 29.46
N LYS A 54 6.79 -5.47 28.94
CA LYS A 54 6.38 -6.87 28.93
C LYS A 54 6.80 -7.59 27.65
N LEU A 55 6.57 -6.96 26.48
CA LEU A 55 6.58 -7.62 25.19
C LEU A 55 7.80 -7.27 24.32
N ASN A 56 8.55 -6.22 24.64
CA ASN A 56 9.61 -5.70 23.77
C ASN A 56 10.95 -6.48 23.87
N LYS A 57 10.89 -7.81 23.88
CA LYS A 57 12.10 -8.64 23.82
C LYS A 57 12.83 -8.35 22.49
N ASN A 58 14.14 -8.16 22.56
CA ASN A 58 14.98 -7.82 21.39
C ASN A 58 14.50 -6.56 20.63
N ASN A 59 13.85 -5.62 21.31
CA ASN A 59 13.33 -4.37 20.73
C ASN A 59 12.29 -4.57 19.60
N ILE A 60 11.57 -5.69 19.59
CA ILE A 60 10.64 -6.03 18.49
C ILE A 60 9.54 -4.98 18.26
N ILE A 61 9.01 -4.34 19.30
CA ILE A 61 8.01 -3.27 19.17
C ILE A 61 8.63 -2.05 18.49
N ASP A 62 9.85 -1.68 18.87
CA ASP A 62 10.55 -0.54 18.27
C ASP A 62 10.86 -0.82 16.79
N ILE A 63 11.35 -2.03 16.49
CA ILE A 63 11.62 -2.49 15.12
C ILE A 63 10.35 -2.44 14.27
N LEU A 64 9.24 -3.02 14.75
CA LEU A 64 7.97 -3.00 14.01
C LEU A 64 7.45 -1.56 13.81
N THR A 65 7.60 -0.71 14.82
CA THR A 65 7.22 0.71 14.73
C THR A 65 8.01 1.41 13.63
N ASP A 66 9.34 1.22 13.58
CA ASP A 66 10.19 1.78 12.53
C ASP A 66 9.91 1.16 11.15
N GLU A 67 9.63 -0.14 11.08
CA GLU A 67 9.26 -0.80 9.81
C GLU A 67 7.97 -0.20 9.23
N ILE A 68 6.96 0.06 10.06
CA ILE A 68 5.69 0.68 9.66
C ILE A 68 5.92 2.14 9.24
N ILE A 69 6.56 2.95 10.10
CA ILE A 69 6.64 4.40 9.91
C ILE A 69 7.75 4.79 8.95
N VAL A 70 8.95 4.25 9.10
CA VAL A 70 10.15 4.70 8.39
C VAL A 70 10.37 3.91 7.10
N SER A 71 10.29 2.57 7.16
CA SER A 71 10.67 1.74 6.02
C SER A 71 9.55 1.62 4.99
N THR A 72 8.43 1.00 5.38
CA THR A 72 7.35 0.68 4.44
C THR A 72 6.67 1.93 3.89
N SER A 73 6.39 2.94 4.72
CA SER A 73 5.76 4.19 4.26
C SER A 73 6.62 4.97 3.24
N ARG A 74 7.95 5.07 3.44
CA ARG A 74 8.85 5.69 2.45
C ARG A 74 8.93 4.90 1.16
N ASN A 75 8.99 3.58 1.26
CA ASN A 75 9.07 2.73 0.07
C ASN A 75 7.79 2.87 -0.78
N ILE A 76 6.62 3.02 -0.15
CA ILE A 76 5.37 3.34 -0.85
C ILE A 76 5.46 4.69 -1.56
N LYS A 77 5.87 5.76 -0.84
CA LYS A 77 6.04 7.11 -1.43
C LYS A 77 7.02 7.11 -2.59
N PHE A 78 8.18 6.47 -2.43
CA PHE A 78 9.19 6.40 -3.48
C PHE A 78 8.68 5.67 -4.73
N ALA A 79 8.03 4.52 -4.54
CA ALA A 79 7.44 3.79 -5.65
C ALA A 79 6.35 4.61 -6.35
N LEU A 80 5.46 5.26 -5.58
CA LEU A 80 4.37 6.07 -6.12
C LEU A 80 4.87 7.32 -6.84
N GLY A 81 5.90 8.00 -6.33
CA GLY A 81 6.53 9.13 -7.04
C GLY A 81 7.09 8.71 -8.39
N ASN A 82 7.65 7.50 -8.48
CA ASN A 82 8.08 6.95 -9.76
C ASN A 82 6.91 6.59 -10.69
N VAL A 83 5.77 6.12 -10.17
CA VAL A 83 4.56 5.93 -10.97
C VAL A 83 4.17 7.25 -11.66
N TYR A 84 4.10 8.36 -10.93
CA TYR A 84 3.82 9.67 -11.51
C TYR A 84 4.91 10.12 -12.50
N LEU A 85 6.19 9.96 -12.15
CA LEU A 85 7.30 10.32 -13.02
C LEU A 85 7.21 9.59 -14.37
N PHE A 86 7.05 8.27 -14.37
CA PHE A 86 7.03 7.48 -15.60
C PHE A 86 5.74 7.63 -16.40
N LYS A 87 4.65 8.06 -15.76
CA LYS A 87 3.44 8.50 -16.47
C LYS A 87 3.71 9.71 -17.38
N GLU A 88 4.57 10.65 -16.97
CA GLU A 88 4.94 11.82 -17.80
C GLU A 88 5.71 11.44 -19.08
N PHE A 89 6.45 10.32 -19.06
CA PHE A 89 7.17 9.81 -20.24
C PHE A 89 6.26 9.08 -21.24
N GLY A 90 4.96 9.00 -20.96
CA GLY A 90 3.95 8.46 -21.83
C GLY A 90 3.69 6.97 -21.60
N LEU A 91 2.41 6.65 -21.47
CA LEU A 91 1.89 5.29 -21.53
C LEU A 91 1.49 4.97 -22.98
N ASN A 92 1.42 3.69 -23.32
CA ASN A 92 0.78 3.27 -24.55
C ASN A 92 -0.74 3.48 -24.40
N ASP A 93 -1.40 3.92 -25.46
CA ASP A 93 -2.85 4.14 -25.48
C ASP A 93 -3.52 3.16 -26.44
N PHE A 94 -4.20 2.15 -25.90
CA PHE A 94 -4.87 1.11 -26.70
C PHE A 94 -5.95 1.67 -27.63
N SER A 95 -6.52 2.84 -27.30
CA SER A 95 -7.60 3.45 -28.08
C SER A 95 -7.07 4.28 -29.26
N ARG A 96 -5.87 4.86 -29.12
CA ARG A 96 -5.29 5.81 -30.09
C ARG A 96 -4.16 5.22 -30.93
N GLU A 97 -3.35 4.35 -30.34
CA GLU A 97 -2.23 3.74 -31.04
C GLU A 97 -2.76 2.50 -31.76
N LYS A 98 -2.82 2.56 -33.09
CA LYS A 98 -3.28 1.45 -33.92
C LYS A 98 -2.21 1.06 -34.94
N ILE A 99 -2.16 -0.21 -35.26
CA ILE A 99 -1.38 -0.76 -36.37
C ILE A 99 -2.32 -1.42 -37.37
N GLU A 100 -1.97 -1.33 -38.65
CA GLU A 100 -2.65 -2.07 -39.69
C GLU A 100 -2.18 -3.52 -39.66
N ASP A 101 -3.11 -4.46 -39.61
CA ASP A 101 -2.81 -5.88 -39.63
C ASP A 101 -2.61 -6.39 -41.08
N VAL A 102 -2.36 -7.69 -41.24
CA VAL A 102 -2.12 -8.30 -42.55
C VAL A 102 -3.35 -8.29 -43.47
N THR A 103 -4.53 -7.96 -42.94
CA THR A 103 -5.80 -7.87 -43.67
C THR A 103 -6.17 -6.44 -44.06
N GLY A 104 -5.41 -5.45 -43.59
CA GLY A 104 -5.70 -4.03 -43.78
C GLY A 104 -6.59 -3.43 -42.69
N GLU A 105 -6.91 -4.18 -41.64
CA GLU A 105 -7.71 -3.68 -40.51
C GLU A 105 -6.83 -3.02 -39.45
N TYR A 106 -7.30 -1.89 -38.90
CA TYR A 106 -6.60 -1.20 -37.82
C TYR A 106 -6.96 -1.79 -36.46
N ILE A 107 -6.00 -2.46 -35.84
CA ILE A 107 -6.11 -3.01 -34.48
C ILE A 107 -5.35 -2.16 -33.46
N PRO A 108 -5.79 -2.11 -32.19
CA PRO A 108 -5.03 -1.53 -31.09
C PRO A 108 -3.59 -2.06 -31.06
N ASN A 109 -2.61 -1.18 -30.90
CA ASN A 109 -1.20 -1.52 -30.83
C ASN A 109 -0.71 -1.55 -29.38
N TYR A 110 -0.04 -2.64 -29.00
CA TYR A 110 0.68 -2.75 -27.73
C TYR A 110 2.19 -2.68 -27.97
N ALA A 111 2.70 -1.48 -28.25
CA ALA A 111 4.13 -1.21 -28.31
C ALA A 111 4.59 -0.60 -26.99
N GLU A 112 5.21 -1.43 -26.13
CA GLU A 112 5.65 -1.02 -24.80
C GLU A 112 6.67 0.12 -24.89
N LYS A 113 6.24 1.33 -24.53
CA LYS A 113 7.12 2.48 -24.39
C LYS A 113 8.00 2.32 -23.15
N PHE A 114 9.15 2.98 -23.14
CA PHE A 114 10.03 3.01 -21.97
C PHE A 114 9.32 3.49 -20.70
N GLY A 115 8.49 4.54 -20.82
CA GLY A 115 7.65 5.04 -19.73
C GLY A 115 6.72 3.96 -19.18
N GLU A 116 6.01 3.24 -20.05
CA GLU A 116 5.10 2.17 -19.65
C GLU A 116 5.79 1.02 -18.89
N MET A 117 6.94 0.54 -19.38
CA MET A 117 7.68 -0.54 -18.70
C MET A 117 8.05 -0.16 -17.27
N ARG A 118 8.56 1.06 -17.07
CA ARG A 118 8.94 1.56 -15.74
C ARG A 118 7.72 1.85 -14.88
N TYR A 119 6.67 2.43 -15.47
CA TYR A 119 5.39 2.66 -14.81
C TYR A 119 4.82 1.38 -14.21
N MET A 120 4.69 0.31 -15.01
CA MET A 120 4.12 -0.98 -14.56
C MET A 120 4.97 -1.65 -13.47
N LEU A 121 6.30 -1.54 -13.58
CA LEU A 121 7.21 -2.00 -12.54
C LEU A 121 6.91 -1.31 -11.20
N TYR A 122 6.83 0.02 -11.20
CA TYR A 122 6.60 0.77 -9.97
C TYR A 122 5.19 0.62 -9.42
N VAL A 123 4.17 0.45 -10.26
CA VAL A 123 2.81 0.06 -9.82
C VAL A 123 2.86 -1.28 -9.07
N SER A 124 3.57 -2.27 -9.63
CA SER A 124 3.72 -3.58 -9.00
C SER A 124 4.43 -3.48 -7.64
N ILE A 125 5.48 -2.66 -7.56
CA ILE A 125 6.20 -2.37 -6.31
C ILE A 125 5.27 -1.71 -5.29
N CYS A 126 4.43 -0.73 -5.69
CA CYS A 126 3.47 -0.10 -4.79
C CYS A 126 2.53 -1.12 -4.15
N PHE A 127 1.96 -2.05 -4.94
CA PHE A 127 1.09 -3.10 -4.42
C PHE A 127 1.81 -4.00 -3.39
N GLU A 128 3.06 -4.38 -3.67
CA GLU A 128 3.87 -5.15 -2.74
C GLU A 128 4.14 -4.39 -1.44
N LYS A 129 4.57 -3.12 -1.52
CA LYS A 129 4.92 -2.33 -0.34
C LYS A 129 3.70 -1.97 0.51
N LEU A 130 2.55 -1.70 -0.12
CA LEU A 130 1.27 -1.51 0.58
C LEU A 130 0.84 -2.80 1.30
N TYR A 131 0.98 -3.96 0.65
CA TYR A 131 0.68 -5.25 1.28
C TYR A 131 1.58 -5.49 2.51
N ASN A 132 2.90 -5.26 2.36
CA ASN A 132 3.86 -5.39 3.44
C ASN A 132 3.55 -4.42 4.60
N PHE A 133 3.15 -3.18 4.31
CA PHE A 133 2.74 -2.21 5.33
C PHE A 133 1.61 -2.77 6.20
N TRP A 134 0.55 -3.30 5.58
CA TRP A 134 -0.58 -3.87 6.32
C TRP A 134 -0.20 -5.11 7.12
N ASP A 135 0.66 -5.98 6.58
CA ASP A 135 1.15 -7.13 7.33
C ASP A 135 1.97 -6.69 8.56
N ARG A 136 2.75 -5.60 8.49
CA ARG A 136 3.44 -5.05 9.67
C ARG A 136 2.49 -4.50 10.72
N ILE A 137 1.37 -3.89 10.31
CA ILE A 137 0.27 -3.54 11.22
C ILE A 137 -0.30 -4.81 11.88
N GLY A 138 -0.49 -5.87 11.09
CA GLY A 138 -0.90 -7.19 11.58
C GLY A 138 0.06 -7.76 12.63
N ASP A 139 1.36 -7.74 12.35
CA ASP A 139 2.41 -8.23 13.25
C ASP A 139 2.41 -7.46 14.59
N LEU A 140 2.29 -6.13 14.52
CA LEU A 140 2.22 -5.30 15.72
C LEU A 140 0.98 -5.63 16.57
N LEU A 141 -0.19 -5.74 15.94
CA LEU A 141 -1.42 -6.09 16.63
C LEU A 141 -1.37 -7.51 17.21
N HIS A 142 -0.85 -8.48 16.45
CA HIS A 142 -0.66 -9.85 16.90
C HIS A 142 0.20 -9.91 18.17
N LEU A 143 1.32 -9.19 18.17
CA LEU A 143 2.21 -9.09 19.31
C LEU A 143 1.51 -8.42 20.50
N CYS A 144 0.91 -7.24 20.31
CA CYS A 144 0.32 -6.46 21.40
C CYS A 144 -0.88 -7.14 22.06
N PHE A 145 -1.66 -7.92 21.31
CA PHE A 145 -2.81 -8.67 21.81
C PHE A 145 -2.48 -10.12 22.19
N GLU A 146 -1.21 -10.53 22.09
CA GLU A 146 -0.73 -11.90 22.40
C GLU A 146 -1.63 -12.98 21.76
N LEU A 147 -2.00 -12.77 20.49
CA LEU A 147 -2.96 -13.63 19.81
C LEU A 147 -2.36 -15.00 19.54
N ASP A 148 -3.13 -16.05 19.79
CA ASP A 148 -2.75 -17.42 19.43
C ASP A 148 -2.90 -17.65 17.90
N ILE A 149 -1.88 -17.25 17.15
CA ILE A 149 -1.73 -17.44 15.70
C ILE A 149 -0.29 -17.95 15.44
N PRO A 150 -0.10 -19.05 14.67
CA PRO A 150 1.24 -19.48 14.29
C PRO A 150 2.00 -18.40 13.52
N GLU A 151 3.30 -18.23 13.80
CA GLU A 151 4.14 -17.17 13.21
C GLU A 151 4.05 -17.10 11.67
N ASN A 152 4.01 -18.25 11.00
CA ASN A 152 3.90 -18.34 9.54
C ASN A 152 2.50 -18.03 8.98
N LYS A 153 1.54 -17.67 9.83
CA LYS A 153 0.16 -17.33 9.48
C LYS A 153 -0.24 -15.94 9.96
N VAL A 154 0.70 -15.17 10.50
CA VAL A 154 0.45 -13.79 10.93
C VAL A 154 0.38 -12.91 9.69
N TYR A 155 -0.85 -12.64 9.26
CA TYR A 155 -1.17 -11.73 8.17
C TYR A 155 -2.29 -10.81 8.62
N PHE A 156 -2.34 -9.59 8.08
CA PHE A 156 -3.33 -8.61 8.48
C PHE A 156 -4.78 -9.14 8.51
N PRO A 157 -5.29 -9.86 7.48
CA PRO A 157 -6.63 -10.41 7.52
C PRO A 157 -6.88 -11.42 8.65
N VAL A 158 -5.88 -12.26 8.95
CA VAL A 158 -5.99 -13.32 9.97
C VAL A 158 -6.03 -12.70 11.37
N VAL A 159 -5.19 -11.68 11.59
CA VAL A 159 -5.14 -10.93 12.84
C VAL A 159 -6.45 -10.20 13.11
N ILE A 160 -6.99 -9.48 12.12
CA ILE A 160 -8.28 -8.78 12.27
C ILE A 160 -9.43 -9.76 12.52
N ASP A 161 -9.43 -10.94 11.89
CA ASP A 161 -10.45 -11.96 12.16
C ASP A 161 -10.35 -12.49 13.59
N LYS A 162 -9.14 -12.76 14.10
CA LYS A 162 -8.94 -13.19 15.49
C LYS A 162 -9.33 -12.10 16.50
N LEU A 163 -9.01 -10.83 16.22
CA LEU A 163 -9.38 -9.68 17.05
C LEU A 163 -10.90 -9.48 17.17
N SER A 164 -11.68 -9.92 16.18
CA SER A 164 -13.15 -9.86 16.24
C SER A 164 -13.74 -10.60 17.45
N LYS A 165 -12.99 -11.52 18.06
CA LYS A 165 -13.38 -12.27 19.24
C LYS A 165 -12.99 -11.58 20.56
N VAL A 166 -12.11 -10.58 20.50
CA VAL A 166 -11.51 -9.91 21.66
C VAL A 166 -12.02 -8.49 21.82
N THR A 167 -12.15 -7.74 20.73
CA THR A 167 -12.41 -6.28 20.76
C THR A 167 -13.57 -5.87 19.83
N SER A 168 -14.60 -6.72 19.72
CA SER A 168 -15.67 -6.55 18.73
C SER A 168 -16.49 -5.26 18.85
N GLN A 169 -16.45 -4.58 20.00
CA GLN A 169 -17.18 -3.34 20.28
C GLN A 169 -16.33 -2.08 20.09
N SER A 170 -15.03 -2.23 19.80
CA SER A 170 -14.13 -1.10 19.62
C SER A 170 -14.39 -0.39 18.30
N ASN A 171 -14.58 0.93 18.35
CA ASN A 171 -14.66 1.76 17.14
C ASN A 171 -13.38 1.67 16.30
N ASN A 172 -12.20 1.61 16.95
CA ASN A 172 -10.93 1.47 16.25
C ASN A 172 -10.80 0.10 15.56
N PHE A 173 -11.31 -0.96 16.20
CA PHE A 173 -11.44 -2.27 15.56
C PHE A 173 -12.38 -2.21 14.34
N HIS A 174 -13.53 -1.54 14.44
CA HIS A 174 -14.45 -1.39 13.31
C HIS A 174 -13.82 -0.65 12.13
N ILE A 175 -12.99 0.38 12.37
CA ILE A 175 -12.23 1.08 11.33
C ILE A 175 -11.27 0.11 10.63
N LEU A 176 -10.44 -0.62 11.39
CA LEU A 176 -9.52 -1.61 10.80
C LEU A 176 -10.24 -2.71 10.04
N LYS A 177 -11.39 -3.16 10.55
CA LYS A 177 -12.25 -4.14 9.87
C LYS A 177 -12.81 -3.57 8.56
N ASN A 178 -13.24 -2.32 8.54
CA ASN A 178 -13.71 -1.66 7.33
C ASN A 178 -12.60 -1.55 6.28
N ILE A 179 -11.41 -1.10 6.68
CA ILE A 179 -10.22 -1.06 5.83
C ILE A 179 -9.91 -2.45 5.26
N LEU A 180 -9.99 -3.50 6.07
CA LEU A 180 -9.77 -4.88 5.62
C LEU A 180 -10.74 -5.26 4.49
N TYR A 181 -12.04 -4.99 4.64
CA TYR A 181 -13.04 -5.47 3.68
C TYR A 181 -13.13 -4.60 2.43
N MET A 182 -13.11 -3.28 2.58
CA MET A 182 -13.30 -2.35 1.47
C MET A 182 -12.02 -2.16 0.67
N ASP A 183 -10.92 -1.81 1.34
CA ASP A 183 -9.69 -1.40 0.66
C ASP A 183 -8.71 -2.55 0.49
N TYR A 184 -8.44 -3.32 1.56
CA TYR A 184 -7.47 -4.39 1.48
C TYR A 184 -7.98 -5.57 0.64
N LYS A 185 -9.13 -6.16 0.97
CA LYS A 185 -9.67 -7.32 0.22
C LYS A 185 -10.27 -6.89 -1.11
N GLY A 186 -11.04 -5.81 -1.14
CA GLY A 186 -11.74 -5.33 -2.33
C GLY A 186 -10.80 -4.81 -3.42
N TYR A 187 -9.76 -4.06 -3.03
CA TYR A 187 -8.87 -3.40 -3.98
C TYR A 187 -7.44 -3.96 -3.95
N LEU A 188 -6.73 -3.89 -2.83
CA LEU A 188 -5.30 -4.19 -2.78
C LEU A 188 -4.99 -5.67 -3.12
N ASN A 189 -5.63 -6.59 -2.42
CA ASN A 189 -5.37 -8.03 -2.55
C ASN A 189 -5.93 -8.60 -3.86
N SER A 190 -7.01 -8.02 -4.39
CA SER A 190 -7.57 -8.44 -5.69
C SER A 190 -6.61 -8.12 -6.83
N HIS A 191 -6.00 -6.94 -6.83
CA HIS A 191 -4.95 -6.57 -7.78
C HIS A 191 -3.65 -7.32 -7.51
N ARG A 192 -3.18 -7.35 -6.25
CA ARG A 192 -1.95 -8.09 -5.90
C ARG A 192 -2.01 -9.54 -6.34
N LYS A 193 -3.13 -10.25 -6.15
CA LYS A 193 -3.25 -11.65 -6.58
C LYS A 193 -3.06 -11.80 -8.09
N LYS A 194 -3.70 -10.93 -8.88
CA LYS A 194 -3.51 -10.90 -10.34
C LYS A 194 -2.04 -10.69 -10.72
N ILE A 195 -1.36 -9.77 -10.02
CA ILE A 195 -0.04 -9.23 -10.38
C ILE A 195 1.15 -10.06 -9.83
N VAL A 196 0.98 -10.65 -8.66
CA VAL A 196 2.08 -11.29 -7.91
C VAL A 196 1.98 -12.81 -7.96
N HIS A 197 0.76 -13.36 -8.04
CA HIS A 197 0.56 -14.81 -7.96
C HIS A 197 0.24 -15.46 -9.32
N TYR A 198 -0.29 -14.72 -10.29
CA TYR A 198 -0.66 -15.28 -11.58
C TYR A 198 0.29 -14.83 -12.71
N HIS A 199 0.47 -13.53 -12.91
CA HIS A 199 1.35 -12.98 -13.94
C HIS A 199 1.94 -11.63 -13.51
N GLN A 200 3.12 -11.27 -14.01
CA GLN A 200 3.62 -9.90 -13.88
C GLN A 200 2.61 -8.91 -14.53
N LEU A 201 2.51 -7.68 -14.00
CA LEU A 201 1.49 -6.72 -14.42
C LEU A 201 1.53 -6.42 -15.92
N ASP A 202 2.73 -6.20 -16.46
CA ASP A 202 2.99 -6.02 -17.90
C ASP A 202 2.51 -7.22 -18.72
N THR A 203 2.81 -8.44 -18.25
CA THR A 203 2.35 -9.68 -18.89
C THR A 203 0.82 -9.79 -18.89
N TYR A 204 0.16 -9.41 -17.79
CA TYR A 204 -1.30 -9.37 -17.71
C TYR A 204 -1.89 -8.40 -18.74
N TYR A 205 -1.42 -7.15 -18.79
CA TYR A 205 -1.93 -6.16 -19.75
C TYR A 205 -1.70 -6.59 -21.20
N ARG A 206 -0.53 -7.15 -21.49
CA ARG A 206 -0.21 -7.66 -22.82
C ARG A 206 -1.10 -8.85 -23.21
N TYR A 207 -1.41 -9.74 -22.27
CA TYR A 207 -2.29 -10.88 -22.50
C TYR A 207 -3.74 -10.44 -22.73
N GLU A 208 -4.25 -9.56 -21.88
CA GLU A 208 -5.61 -9.01 -21.97
C GLU A 208 -5.81 -8.22 -23.28
N TRP A 209 -4.81 -7.44 -23.69
CA TRP A 209 -4.79 -6.80 -25.00
C TRP A 209 -4.94 -7.82 -26.13
N ARG A 210 -4.08 -8.85 -26.20
CA ARG A 210 -4.14 -9.86 -27.28
C ARG A 210 -5.50 -10.56 -27.37
N ARG A 211 -6.10 -10.86 -26.22
CA ARG A 211 -7.36 -11.61 -26.15
C ARG A 211 -8.57 -10.76 -26.56
N HIS A 212 -8.50 -9.45 -26.33
CA HIS A 212 -9.63 -8.55 -26.45
C HIS A 212 -9.39 -7.38 -27.41
N MET A 213 -8.36 -7.42 -28.26
CA MET A 213 -8.00 -6.31 -29.17
C MET A 213 -9.11 -5.90 -30.14
N GLN A 214 -10.11 -6.76 -30.37
CA GLN A 214 -11.28 -6.48 -31.20
C GLN A 214 -12.48 -5.91 -30.40
N ASP A 215 -12.41 -5.90 -29.07
CA ASP A 215 -13.44 -5.36 -28.19
C ASP A 215 -13.01 -3.97 -27.67
N GLN A 216 -13.42 -2.93 -28.40
CA GLN A 216 -13.06 -1.54 -28.07
C GLN A 216 -13.50 -1.15 -26.65
N LYS A 217 -14.69 -1.59 -26.21
CA LYS A 217 -15.21 -1.27 -24.88
C LYS A 217 -14.33 -1.90 -23.79
N TYR A 218 -13.82 -3.11 -24.03
CA TYR A 218 -12.87 -3.75 -23.14
C TYR A 218 -11.52 -3.04 -23.13
N MET A 219 -11.00 -2.64 -24.30
CA MET A 219 -9.75 -1.87 -24.40
C MET A 219 -9.83 -0.54 -23.66
N ASP A 220 -10.95 0.19 -23.79
CA ASP A 220 -11.16 1.46 -23.09
C ASP A 220 -11.17 1.25 -21.57
N LYS A 221 -11.83 0.18 -21.09
CA LYS A 221 -11.83 -0.18 -19.67
C LYS A 221 -10.44 -0.54 -19.17
N LEU A 222 -9.68 -1.32 -19.95
CA LEU A 222 -8.33 -1.74 -19.62
C LEU A 222 -7.39 -0.53 -19.55
N GLN A 223 -7.52 0.42 -20.49
CA GLN A 223 -6.78 1.68 -20.48
C GLN A 223 -7.16 2.53 -19.25
N GLN A 224 -8.45 2.65 -18.94
CA GLN A 224 -8.93 3.41 -17.79
C GLN A 224 -8.39 2.85 -16.46
N GLU A 225 -8.39 1.53 -16.29
CA GLU A 225 -7.80 0.85 -15.13
C GLU A 225 -6.30 1.16 -15.03
N LYS A 226 -5.56 1.07 -16.15
CA LYS A 226 -4.13 1.39 -16.19
C LYS A 226 -3.85 2.83 -15.75
N GLU A 227 -4.66 3.77 -16.22
CA GLU A 227 -4.47 5.20 -15.97
C GLU A 227 -4.91 5.64 -14.57
N SER A 228 -5.77 4.86 -13.89
CA SER A 228 -6.28 5.16 -12.55
C SER A 228 -5.30 4.80 -11.42
N PHE A 229 -4.34 3.90 -11.68
CA PHE A 229 -3.40 3.45 -10.65
C PHE A 229 -2.74 4.55 -9.81
N PRO A 230 -2.28 5.70 -10.34
CA PRO A 230 -1.61 6.70 -9.52
C PRO A 230 -2.53 7.23 -8.42
N GLU A 231 -3.76 7.59 -8.78
CA GLU A 231 -4.75 8.12 -7.82
C GLU A 231 -5.24 7.04 -6.86
N ASP A 232 -5.43 5.81 -7.36
CA ASP A 232 -5.84 4.70 -6.50
C ASP A 232 -4.76 4.34 -5.47
N LEU A 233 -3.49 4.28 -5.89
CA LEU A 233 -2.36 4.01 -5.01
C LEU A 233 -2.10 5.15 -4.03
N LYS A 234 -2.31 6.40 -4.45
CA LYS A 234 -2.27 7.58 -3.58
C LYS A 234 -3.33 7.52 -2.49
N ARG A 235 -4.57 7.15 -2.83
CA ARG A 235 -5.63 6.88 -1.85
C ARG A 235 -5.19 5.80 -0.85
N GLN A 236 -4.63 4.68 -1.34
CA GLN A 236 -4.12 3.62 -0.47
C GLN A 236 -2.98 4.08 0.45
N MET A 237 -2.08 4.94 -0.05
CA MET A 237 -1.03 5.55 0.78
C MET A 237 -1.63 6.41 1.88
N HIS A 238 -2.66 7.21 1.61
CA HIS A 238 -3.32 8.00 2.65
C HIS A 238 -4.02 7.15 3.72
N LEU A 239 -4.58 6.00 3.34
CA LEU A 239 -5.18 5.04 4.29
C LEU A 239 -4.16 4.48 5.29
N THR A 240 -2.85 4.49 4.99
CA THR A 240 -1.82 4.05 5.94
C THR A 240 -1.85 4.85 7.24
N LYS A 241 -2.13 6.16 7.16
CA LYS A 241 -2.26 7.04 8.32
C LYS A 241 -3.45 6.65 9.20
N GLU A 242 -4.60 6.42 8.58
CA GLU A 242 -5.81 5.97 9.28
C GLU A 242 -5.59 4.59 9.93
N GLY A 243 -4.90 3.69 9.21
CA GLY A 243 -4.49 2.38 9.72
C GLY A 243 -3.61 2.48 10.97
N VAL A 244 -2.56 3.31 10.95
CA VAL A 244 -1.71 3.54 12.13
C VAL A 244 -2.51 4.12 13.29
N LYS A 245 -3.35 5.13 13.02
CA LYS A 245 -4.17 5.77 14.06
C LYS A 245 -5.09 4.75 14.74
N ALA A 246 -5.85 4.01 13.95
CA ALA A 246 -6.78 3.01 14.46
C ALA A 246 -6.05 1.88 15.21
N ALA A 247 -4.93 1.37 14.67
CA ALA A 247 -4.14 0.34 15.34
C ALA A 247 -3.57 0.83 16.68
N GLY A 248 -2.96 2.02 16.70
CA GLY A 248 -2.41 2.60 17.93
C GLY A 248 -3.48 2.84 19.00
N ASN A 249 -4.62 3.42 18.62
CA ASN A 249 -5.71 3.64 19.57
C ASN A 249 -6.33 2.32 20.07
N LEU A 250 -6.45 1.31 19.21
CA LEU A 250 -6.91 -0.02 19.61
C LEU A 250 -5.95 -0.68 20.62
N ILE A 251 -4.64 -0.53 20.44
CA ILE A 251 -3.64 -1.04 21.39
C ILE A 251 -3.76 -0.34 22.75
N GLU A 252 -4.04 0.96 22.77
CA GLU A 252 -4.22 1.71 24.02
C GLU A 252 -5.46 1.27 24.81
N GLU A 253 -6.52 0.81 24.14
CA GLU A 253 -7.73 0.28 24.79
C GLU A 253 -7.44 -0.96 25.66
N ILE A 254 -6.38 -1.73 25.36
CA ILE A 254 -5.92 -2.86 26.19
C ILE A 254 -5.63 -2.40 27.63
N LYS A 255 -5.13 -1.16 27.80
CA LYS A 255 -4.80 -0.58 29.10
C LYS A 255 -6.05 -0.37 29.98
N ILE A 256 -7.23 -0.25 29.37
CA ILE A 256 -8.49 0.13 30.02
C ILE A 256 -9.32 -1.11 30.39
N ALA A 257 -9.13 -2.23 29.68
CA ALA A 257 -9.76 -3.48 30.03
C ALA A 257 -8.93 -4.19 31.12
N PRO A 258 -9.46 -4.46 32.33
CA PRO A 258 -8.83 -5.45 33.18
C PRO A 258 -8.82 -6.75 32.37
N ILE A 259 -7.64 -7.34 32.20
CA ILE A 259 -7.49 -8.71 31.71
C ILE A 259 -8.23 -9.55 32.75
N THR A 260 -9.51 -9.78 32.50
CA THR A 260 -10.30 -10.70 33.29
C THR A 260 -9.66 -12.05 33.01
N GLU A 261 -9.18 -12.67 34.09
CA GLU A 261 -8.84 -14.08 34.13
C GLU A 261 -10.08 -14.90 33.74
N ALA A 262 -10.31 -15.02 32.43
CA ALA A 262 -11.19 -15.99 31.82
C ALA A 262 -10.32 -16.63 30.74
N THR A 263 -9.68 -17.78 30.94
CA THR A 263 -10.12 -18.99 31.62
C THR A 263 -8.86 -19.81 31.91
N LYS A 264 -8.77 -20.40 33.11
CA LYS A 264 -7.91 -21.59 33.34
C LYS A 264 -8.44 -22.77 32.54
#